data_AF-A0A0G4EXQ3-F1
#
_entry.id   AF-A0A0G4EXQ3-F1
#
_cell.length_a   1.000
_cell.length_b   1.000
_cell.length_c   1.000
_cell.angle_alpha   90.00
_cell.angle_beta   90.00
_cell.angle_gamma   90.00
#
_symmetry.space_group_name_H-M   'P 1'
#
loop_
_entity.id
_entity.type
_entity.pdbx_description
1 polymer ?
#
loop_
_entity_poly.entity_id
_entity_poly.type
_entity_poly.pdbx_seq_one_letter_code
_entity_poly.pdbx_strand_id
1 'polypeptide(L)'
;MQMNCAEAEEDGMSRVGLTGLPSVDCPLQSLTGKVQSVVRDLKRRRELVERKRKELDEYVRARRWRDIRGDPKDILVVNVGGEGFMVPRSTLTCVSESLLCDLFSGAFDHMLVPYQPAASTSPSSPTSPSVCSSTPPPIFLDPRESEKEDPSVVFYFDLLLSRPTGDDDSGSPAAASTPCMRALQRLSSDKETLSDQAMAASASSSSAADGPVADLPQPQTVTSLCSVLIRKAARSEATKHAVIAQLNDTNEHVVVEEVNKYIDGLLVAKGLQGIITISPQLTSVDSLLRLAYFLDKSGDWTGWEPLVRVAVHQGRGEGRLPIELGSADVEAVGSRAVFDGRCEALRQLSLIARHLDMTLERVSNSGERLGGNRLTIRTRHTLPRGSLFSLFRNRFDLNNPACEYAEDRLKGYPLMTIRPPETLPANHPFRNGYDPANPVMRFGGLSVADHLVVCAYQLNNATRFNRLEQLATQQPPIWGCHTISTRHWTAAGGVDRTIVLHGDRPHHKFETHITIYSTIDQPQHLNEAHAVLCTTEVPVPGREGAARFPQTVAVVREVMGADDIQVACGN
;
A
#
# COMPACT_ATOMS: atom_id res chain seq x y z
N MET A 1 33.32 28.85 -73.23
CA MET A 1 34.61 28.23 -73.61
C MET A 1 34.33 26.74 -73.78
N GLN A 2 34.49 26.25 -75.02
CA GLN A 2 34.65 24.86 -75.53
C GLN A 2 34.23 23.71 -74.59
N MET A 3 33.21 22.89 -74.88
CA MET A 3 32.94 22.01 -76.04
C MET A 3 33.98 20.91 -76.30
N ASN A 4 33.46 19.69 -76.46
CA ASN A 4 33.99 18.48 -77.12
C ASN A 4 34.68 17.44 -76.21
N CYS A 5 34.14 16.21 -76.08
CA CYS A 5 34.08 15.06 -77.03
C CYS A 5 34.95 13.95 -76.42
N ALA A 6 34.77 12.65 -76.59
CA ALA A 6 33.77 11.78 -77.21
C ALA A 6 34.16 10.33 -76.85
N GLU A 7 33.31 9.36 -77.22
CA GLU A 7 33.63 7.96 -77.60
C GLU A 7 34.00 6.95 -76.48
N ALA A 8 33.66 5.65 -76.55
CA ALA A 8 32.85 4.85 -77.47
C ALA A 8 32.52 3.46 -76.84
N GLU A 9 31.48 2.83 -77.41
CA GLU A 9 31.24 1.39 -77.71
C GLU A 9 31.74 0.22 -76.84
N GLU A 10 30.80 -0.65 -76.43
CA GLU A 10 30.61 -2.05 -76.89
C GLU A 10 29.43 -2.66 -76.09
N ASP A 11 28.28 -3.05 -76.64
CA ASP A 11 27.93 -4.11 -77.60
C ASP A 11 27.35 -5.37 -76.92
N GLY A 12 26.18 -5.78 -77.44
CA GLY A 12 25.66 -7.15 -77.46
C GLY A 12 25.29 -7.88 -76.16
N MET A 13 24.03 -7.77 -75.71
CA MET A 13 23.25 -9.00 -75.43
C MET A 13 21.73 -8.78 -75.38
N SER A 14 21.05 -9.73 -76.03
CA SER A 14 19.69 -9.69 -76.52
C SER A 14 18.59 -9.64 -75.45
N ARG A 15 17.53 -8.91 -75.83
CA ARG A 15 16.15 -8.96 -75.32
C ARG A 15 15.63 -10.40 -75.11
N VAL A 16 15.09 -10.66 -73.92
CA VAL A 16 13.89 -11.49 -73.75
C VAL A 16 12.82 -10.60 -73.13
N GLY A 17 11.72 -10.41 -73.85
CA GLY A 17 10.63 -9.52 -73.48
C GLY A 17 9.80 -10.08 -72.33
N LEU A 18 9.72 -9.32 -71.24
CA LEU A 18 8.68 -9.42 -70.22
C LEU A 18 8.04 -8.03 -70.05
N THR A 19 7.21 -7.65 -71.03
CA THR A 19 6.31 -6.50 -70.91
C THR A 19 5.06 -6.94 -70.16
N GLY A 20 4.88 -6.46 -68.92
CA GLY A 20 3.58 -6.55 -68.26
C GLY A 20 3.56 -6.81 -66.75
N LEU A 21 4.49 -6.26 -65.97
CA LEU A 21 4.31 -6.19 -64.51
C LEU A 21 4.05 -4.73 -64.09
N PRO A 22 2.94 -4.43 -63.38
CA PRO A 22 2.66 -3.10 -62.89
C PRO A 22 3.77 -2.69 -61.91
N SER A 23 4.36 -1.51 -62.14
CA SER A 23 5.40 -0.94 -61.28
C SER A 23 4.93 -0.91 -59.83
N VAL A 24 5.54 -1.77 -59.01
CA VAL A 24 5.27 -1.94 -57.57
C VAL A 24 6.00 -0.86 -56.75
N ASP A 25 6.60 0.13 -57.41
CA ASP A 25 7.45 1.14 -56.76
C ASP A 25 6.66 2.28 -56.09
N CYS A 26 5.37 2.41 -56.41
CA CYS A 26 4.54 3.53 -55.96
C CYS A 26 4.14 3.48 -54.45
N PRO A 27 3.78 2.31 -53.87
CA PRO A 27 3.42 2.22 -52.44
C PRO A 27 4.61 2.39 -51.49
N LEU A 28 5.79 1.91 -51.89
CA LEU A 28 7.01 1.96 -51.06
C LEU A 28 7.54 3.39 -50.91
N GLN A 29 7.47 4.21 -51.97
CA GLN A 29 7.83 5.62 -51.87
C GLN A 29 6.88 6.41 -50.97
N SER A 30 5.57 6.11 -51.04
CA SER A 30 4.56 6.71 -50.16
C SER A 30 4.80 6.35 -48.68
N LEU A 31 5.12 5.09 -48.39
CA LEU A 31 5.43 4.62 -47.04
C LEU A 31 6.70 5.27 -46.50
N THR A 32 7.76 5.34 -47.32
CA THR A 32 9.03 5.97 -46.97
C THR A 32 8.84 7.46 -46.61
N GLY A 33 8.02 8.19 -47.39
CA GLY A 33 7.69 9.58 -47.10
C GLY A 33 6.93 9.76 -45.77
N LYS A 34 6.01 8.84 -45.44
CA LYS A 34 5.28 8.85 -44.16
C LYS A 34 6.22 8.58 -42.98
N VAL A 35 7.09 7.58 -43.08
CA VAL A 35 8.08 7.26 -42.03
C VAL A 35 9.01 8.44 -41.78
N GLN A 36 9.55 9.06 -42.84
CA GLN A 36 10.40 10.25 -42.72
C GLN A 36 9.67 11.46 -42.12
N SER A 37 8.36 11.58 -42.33
CA SER A 37 7.54 12.61 -41.68
C SER A 37 7.44 12.38 -40.17
N VAL A 38 7.15 11.14 -39.75
CA VAL A 38 7.04 10.76 -38.33
C VAL A 38 8.36 10.93 -37.61
N VAL A 39 9.48 10.52 -38.21
CA VAL A 39 10.83 10.70 -37.64
C VAL A 39 11.14 12.19 -37.42
N ARG A 40 10.77 13.06 -38.36
CA ARG A 40 10.93 14.52 -38.20
C ARG A 40 10.04 15.11 -37.11
N ASP A 41 8.84 14.58 -36.92
CA ASP A 41 7.95 15.02 -35.83
C ASP A 41 8.50 14.60 -34.46
N LEU A 42 8.94 13.34 -34.32
CA LEU A 42 9.55 12.84 -33.09
C LEU A 42 10.82 13.61 -32.72
N LYS A 43 11.66 13.95 -33.69
CA LYS A 43 12.85 14.77 -33.46
C LYS A 43 12.48 16.16 -32.92
N ARG A 44 11.46 16.81 -33.50
CA ARG A 44 10.95 18.10 -33.01
C ARG A 44 10.37 18.01 -31.59
N ARG A 45 9.64 16.94 -31.27
CA ARG A 45 9.13 16.71 -29.91
C ARG A 45 10.24 16.50 -28.89
N ARG A 46 11.28 15.73 -29.25
CA ARG A 46 12.46 15.53 -28.39
C ARG A 46 13.17 16.86 -28.10
N GLU A 47 13.43 17.66 -29.12
CA GLU A 47 14.07 18.98 -28.97
C GLU A 47 13.23 19.93 -28.09
N LEU A 48 11.89 19.88 -28.20
CA LEU A 48 10.99 20.65 -27.34
C LEU A 48 11.07 20.20 -25.87
N VAL A 49 11.11 18.89 -25.61
CA VAL A 49 11.26 18.34 -24.26
C VAL A 49 12.61 18.72 -23.66
N GLU A 50 13.70 18.63 -24.43
CA GLU A 50 15.03 19.05 -23.98
C GLU A 50 15.09 20.55 -23.67
N ARG A 51 14.42 21.39 -24.47
CA ARG A 51 14.30 22.84 -24.20
C ARG A 51 13.53 23.12 -22.91
N LYS A 52 12.36 22.50 -22.72
CA LYS A 52 11.58 22.65 -21.48
C LYS A 52 12.32 22.15 -20.25
N ARG A 53 13.10 21.08 -20.38
CA ARG A 53 13.97 20.59 -19.31
C ARG A 53 15.03 21.63 -18.94
N LYS A 54 15.70 22.23 -19.93
CA LYS A 54 16.67 23.32 -19.67
C LYS A 54 16.02 24.54 -19.00
N GLU A 55 14.84 24.96 -19.47
CA GLU A 55 14.07 26.05 -18.86
C GLU A 55 13.71 25.73 -17.40
N LEU A 56 13.30 24.49 -17.11
CA LEU A 56 12.99 24.06 -15.75
C LEU A 56 14.25 24.01 -14.87
N ASP A 57 15.37 23.52 -15.38
CA ASP A 57 16.64 23.48 -14.66
C ASP A 57 17.17 24.88 -14.36
N GLU A 58 17.00 25.83 -15.28
CA GLU A 58 17.30 27.25 -15.06
C GLU A 58 16.34 27.89 -14.06
N TYR A 59 15.05 27.60 -14.15
CA TYR A 59 14.05 28.08 -13.19
C TYR A 59 14.34 27.57 -11.77
N VAL A 60 14.63 26.27 -11.62
CA VAL A 60 15.00 25.65 -10.35
C VAL A 60 16.30 26.26 -9.82
N ARG A 61 17.32 26.47 -10.66
CA ARG A 61 18.54 27.20 -10.26
C ARG A 61 18.21 28.62 -9.79
N ALA A 62 17.49 29.41 -10.58
CA ALA A 62 17.15 30.80 -10.27
C ALA A 62 16.27 30.96 -9.01
N ARG A 63 15.47 29.94 -8.69
CA ARG A 63 14.65 29.91 -7.47
C ARG A 63 15.48 29.45 -6.26
N ARG A 64 16.34 28.45 -6.43
CA ARG A 64 17.27 27.97 -5.40
C ARG A 64 18.23 29.07 -4.91
N TRP A 65 18.61 30.02 -5.77
CA TRP A 65 19.42 31.18 -5.36
C TRP A 65 18.64 32.28 -4.63
N ARG A 66 17.32 32.40 -4.82
CA ARG A 66 16.52 33.46 -4.18
C ARG A 66 16.05 33.10 -2.77
N ASP A 67 15.92 31.82 -2.48
CA ASP A 67 15.37 31.33 -1.20
C ASP A 67 16.45 31.05 -0.13
N ILE A 68 17.75 31.15 -0.48
CA ILE A 68 18.84 31.08 0.50
C ILE A 68 19.10 32.48 1.07
N ARG A 69 18.19 32.95 1.95
CA ARG A 69 18.48 34.03 2.91
C ARG A 69 18.72 33.42 4.30
N GLY A 70 19.69 32.52 4.39
CA GLY A 70 20.18 31.97 5.65
C GLY A 70 21.57 32.55 5.97
N ASP A 71 21.92 32.59 7.25
CA ASP A 71 23.29 32.87 7.69
C ASP A 71 24.25 31.91 6.93
N PRO A 72 25.34 32.39 6.30
CA PRO A 72 26.32 31.54 5.64
C PRO A 72 26.84 30.38 6.50
N LYS A 73 26.75 30.49 7.83
CA LYS A 73 27.10 29.44 8.80
C LYS A 73 26.15 28.24 8.80
N ASP A 74 24.98 28.35 8.19
CA ASP A 74 23.96 27.31 8.13
C ASP A 74 23.93 26.55 6.79
N ILE A 75 24.95 26.70 5.95
CA ILE A 75 25.09 25.96 4.69
C ILE A 75 26.20 24.91 4.82
N LEU A 76 25.85 23.65 4.54
CA LEU A 76 26.78 22.53 4.49
C LEU A 76 27.15 22.22 3.05
N VAL A 77 28.41 21.82 2.80
CA VAL A 77 28.85 21.27 1.51
C VAL A 77 28.88 19.74 1.62
N VAL A 78 27.98 19.07 0.92
CA VAL A 78 27.87 17.60 0.90
C VAL A 78 28.44 17.10 -0.42
N ASN A 79 29.45 16.24 -0.38
CA ASN A 79 29.99 15.63 -1.60
C ASN A 79 29.19 14.36 -1.95
N VAL A 80 28.57 14.33 -3.12
CA VAL A 80 27.83 13.17 -3.62
C VAL A 80 28.43 12.78 -4.97
N GLY A 81 29.09 11.61 -5.02
CA GLY A 81 29.68 11.08 -6.26
C GLY A 81 30.87 11.89 -6.80
N GLY A 82 31.56 12.66 -5.97
CA GLY A 82 32.69 13.52 -6.36
C GLY A 82 32.31 14.98 -6.60
N GLU A 83 31.02 15.32 -6.57
CA GLU A 83 30.51 16.68 -6.80
C GLU A 83 30.00 17.30 -5.49
N GLY A 84 30.38 18.55 -5.21
CA GLY A 84 30.02 19.26 -3.98
C GLY A 84 28.69 19.99 -4.08
N PHE A 85 27.75 19.69 -3.19
CA PHE A 85 26.42 20.30 -3.11
C PHE A 85 26.28 21.16 -1.86
N MET A 86 25.93 22.43 -2.02
CA MET A 86 25.55 23.30 -0.90
C MET A 86 24.09 23.06 -0.51
N VAL A 87 23.86 22.69 0.75
CA VAL A 87 22.53 22.46 1.31
C VAL A 87 22.37 23.19 2.64
N PRO A 88 21.25 23.93 2.86
CA PRO A 88 20.96 24.49 4.17
C PRO A 88 20.81 23.37 5.20
N ARG A 89 21.39 23.53 6.38
CA ARG A 89 21.35 22.55 7.47
C ARG A 89 19.91 22.17 7.85
N SER A 90 18.99 23.12 7.77
CA SER A 90 17.55 22.94 8.02
C SER A 90 16.83 22.05 7.01
N THR A 91 17.43 21.77 5.84
CA THR A 91 16.84 20.91 4.81
C THR A 91 17.25 19.45 4.94
N LEU A 92 18.20 19.13 5.82
CA LEU A 92 18.59 17.76 6.12
C LEU A 92 17.63 17.17 7.17
N THR A 93 16.78 16.25 6.75
CA THR A 93 15.96 15.43 7.64
C THR A 93 16.66 14.10 7.90
N CYS A 94 16.91 13.74 9.17
CA CYS A 94 17.41 12.40 9.48
C CYS A 94 16.38 11.35 9.01
N VAL A 95 16.86 10.37 8.27
CA VAL A 95 16.13 9.13 8.01
C VAL A 95 16.53 8.16 9.11
N SER A 96 15.56 7.75 9.92
CA SER A 96 15.75 6.74 10.96
C SER A 96 16.39 5.49 10.34
N GLU A 97 17.41 4.93 10.99
CA GLU A 97 18.14 3.71 10.58
C GLU A 97 19.17 3.87 9.44
N SER A 98 19.52 5.09 9.04
CA SER A 98 20.68 5.32 8.18
C SER A 98 21.97 5.43 9.00
N LEU A 99 23.04 4.75 8.58
CA LEU A 99 24.42 4.92 9.08
C LEU A 99 24.88 6.40 9.03
N LEU A 100 24.30 7.21 8.13
CA LEU A 100 24.53 8.65 8.09
C LEU A 100 23.94 9.36 9.31
N CYS A 101 22.84 8.87 9.89
CA CYS A 101 22.26 9.47 11.08
C CYS A 101 23.15 9.25 12.32
N ASP A 102 23.91 8.15 12.41
CA ASP A 102 24.92 7.96 13.46
C ASP A 102 26.19 8.80 13.22
N LEU A 103 26.59 8.96 11.95
CA LEU A 103 27.70 9.84 11.55
C LEU A 103 27.42 11.34 11.78
N PHE A 104 26.15 11.76 11.74
CA PHE A 104 25.73 13.17 11.85
C PHE A 104 24.97 13.51 13.14
N SER A 105 24.81 12.58 14.08
CA SER A 105 24.14 12.81 15.38
C SER A 105 25.09 13.22 16.51
N GLY A 106 26.41 13.21 16.29
CA GLY A 106 27.41 13.71 17.24
C GLY A 106 27.61 15.23 17.16
N ALA A 107 27.70 15.90 18.30
CA ALA A 107 27.98 17.33 18.41
C ALA A 107 29.39 17.66 17.88
N PHE A 108 29.47 18.28 16.70
CA PHE A 108 30.73 18.74 16.09
C PHE A 108 31.13 20.18 16.50
N ASP A 109 30.50 20.76 17.53
CA ASP A 109 30.78 22.13 17.97
C ASP A 109 32.25 22.35 18.37
N HIS A 110 32.99 21.27 18.65
CA HIS A 110 34.40 21.31 19.05
C HIS A 110 35.38 20.98 17.92
N MET A 111 34.91 20.46 16.77
CA MET A 111 35.79 19.95 15.69
C MET A 111 35.71 20.76 14.39
N LEU A 112 34.84 21.78 14.32
CA LEU A 112 34.76 22.67 13.16
C LEU A 112 35.50 23.98 13.47
N VAL A 113 36.70 24.14 12.93
CA VAL A 113 37.39 25.44 12.90
C VAL A 113 36.61 26.35 11.96
N PRO A 114 36.34 27.62 12.32
CA PRO A 114 35.63 28.54 11.44
C PRO A 114 36.37 28.69 10.11
N TYR A 115 35.63 28.60 9.00
CA TYR A 115 36.13 29.00 7.70
C TYR A 115 36.46 30.51 7.74
N GLN A 116 37.76 30.84 7.77
CA GLN A 116 38.22 32.20 7.50
C GLN A 116 38.37 32.37 5.99
N PRO A 117 37.58 33.24 5.33
CA PRO A 117 37.85 33.56 3.94
C PRO A 117 39.21 34.26 3.86
N ALA A 118 40.00 33.86 2.86
CA ALA A 118 41.34 34.40 2.61
C ALA A 118 41.30 35.93 2.59
N ALA A 119 42.03 36.55 3.52
CA ALA A 119 42.28 37.98 3.49
C ALA A 119 43.08 38.31 2.23
N SER A 120 42.59 39.30 1.48
CA SER A 120 43.29 39.95 0.38
C SER A 120 44.67 40.43 0.84
N THR A 121 45.73 39.75 0.41
CA THR A 121 47.12 40.19 0.57
C THR A 121 47.52 41.15 -0.55
N SER A 122 47.69 42.42 -0.21
CA SER A 122 48.67 43.31 -0.86
C SER A 122 50.03 43.18 -0.16
N PRO A 123 51.16 43.45 -0.84
CA PRO A 123 52.45 42.88 -0.45
C PRO A 123 53.28 43.83 0.44
N SER A 124 53.87 43.32 1.52
CA SER A 124 55.20 43.75 1.98
C SER A 124 55.81 42.76 3.00
N SER A 125 56.88 42.10 2.54
CA SER A 125 58.16 41.75 3.19
C SER A 125 58.26 41.09 4.60
N PRO A 126 59.36 40.34 4.87
CA PRO A 126 59.29 39.09 5.63
C PRO A 126 59.99 39.15 7.01
N THR A 127 59.49 38.35 7.96
CA THR A 127 60.35 37.65 8.95
C THR A 127 59.66 36.40 9.47
N SER A 128 60.28 35.24 9.26
CA SER A 128 59.95 33.92 9.85
C SER A 128 60.42 33.86 11.34
N PRO A 129 60.13 32.81 12.17
CA PRO A 129 59.67 31.47 11.79
C PRO A 129 58.62 30.77 12.70
N SER A 130 58.16 29.60 12.19
CA SER A 130 57.76 28.39 12.94
C SER A 130 56.42 28.37 13.66
N VAL A 131 55.47 27.56 13.17
CA VAL A 131 54.92 26.35 13.83
C VAL A 131 54.14 25.51 12.79
N CYS A 132 54.24 24.19 12.90
CA CYS A 132 53.67 23.13 12.06
C CYS A 132 52.21 23.31 11.62
N SER A 133 51.98 23.19 10.30
CA SER A 133 50.67 22.92 9.70
C SER A 133 50.55 21.41 9.47
N SER A 134 49.71 20.74 10.25
CA SER A 134 49.23 19.39 9.97
C SER A 134 47.88 19.48 9.28
N THR A 135 47.86 19.25 7.97
CA THR A 135 46.64 18.95 7.21
C THR A 135 46.08 17.61 7.72
N PRO A 136 44.81 17.50 8.16
CA PRO A 136 44.22 16.20 8.50
C PRO A 136 44.00 15.38 7.22
N PRO A 137 44.16 14.04 7.27
CA PRO A 137 44.00 13.21 6.09
C PRO A 137 42.51 13.06 5.72
N PRO A 138 42.18 12.88 4.42
CA PRO A 138 40.84 12.50 4.02
C PRO A 138 40.51 11.10 4.58
N ILE A 139 39.30 10.94 5.12
CA ILE A 139 38.76 9.66 5.56
C ILE A 139 38.52 8.79 4.31
N PHE A 140 39.25 7.68 4.22
CA PHE A 140 39.07 6.65 3.20
C PHE A 140 38.36 5.46 3.86
N LEU A 141 37.24 5.02 3.29
CA LEU A 141 36.56 3.78 3.70
C LEU A 141 37.09 2.63 2.82
N ASP A 142 37.67 1.61 3.46
CA ASP A 142 38.15 0.39 2.80
C ASP A 142 36.96 -0.48 2.37
N PRO A 143 36.82 -0.86 1.08
CA PRO A 143 35.70 -1.67 0.59
C PRO A 143 35.63 -3.11 1.13
N ARG A 144 36.65 -3.59 1.85
CA ARG A 144 36.75 -5.01 2.23
C ARG A 144 36.18 -5.39 3.60
N GLU A 145 35.75 -4.42 4.41
CA GLU A 145 35.15 -4.70 5.73
C GLU A 145 33.60 -4.63 5.76
N SER A 146 32.93 -4.36 4.64
CA SER A 146 31.46 -4.21 4.59
C SER A 146 30.66 -5.48 4.27
N GLU A 147 31.29 -6.66 4.30
CA GLU A 147 30.65 -7.92 3.88
C GLU A 147 29.78 -8.61 4.95
N LYS A 148 29.50 -7.99 6.10
CA LYS A 148 28.61 -8.61 7.10
C LYS A 148 27.52 -7.64 7.57
N GLU A 149 26.32 -7.94 7.07
CA GLU A 149 25.02 -7.56 7.63
C GLU A 149 24.65 -6.07 7.60
N ASP A 150 24.36 -5.51 6.41
CA ASP A 150 23.61 -4.25 6.31
C ASP A 150 22.78 -4.15 4.99
N PRO A 151 21.46 -3.89 5.04
CA PRO A 151 20.61 -3.64 3.88
C PRO A 151 20.96 -2.38 3.06
N SER A 152 21.78 -1.47 3.58
CA SER A 152 22.19 -0.24 2.88
C SER A 152 23.24 -0.47 1.76
N VAL A 153 23.91 -1.62 1.75
CA VAL A 153 24.83 -2.03 0.66
C VAL A 153 24.09 -2.29 -0.66
N VAL A 154 22.79 -2.57 -0.61
CA VAL A 154 21.96 -2.78 -1.81
C VAL A 154 21.79 -1.49 -2.62
N PHE A 155 21.84 -0.33 -1.98
CA PHE A 155 21.76 0.97 -2.66
C PHE A 155 23.02 1.28 -3.51
N TYR A 156 24.17 0.70 -3.13
CA TYR A 156 25.41 0.81 -3.91
C TYR A 156 25.44 -0.12 -5.12
N PHE A 157 24.78 -1.27 -5.06
CA PHE A 157 24.72 -2.22 -6.18
C PHE A 157 23.82 -1.74 -7.32
N ASP A 158 22.66 -1.14 -7.03
CA ASP A 158 21.75 -0.62 -8.08
C ASP A 158 22.34 0.59 -8.83
N LEU A 159 23.21 1.37 -8.18
CA LEU A 159 23.92 2.50 -8.81
C LEU A 159 25.09 2.04 -9.70
N LEU A 160 25.74 0.93 -9.36
CA LEU A 160 26.80 0.32 -10.18
C LEU A 160 26.25 -0.40 -11.41
N LEU A 161 25.02 -0.92 -11.36
CA LEU A 161 24.32 -1.55 -12.48
C LEU A 161 23.67 -0.54 -13.46
N SER A 162 23.65 0.74 -13.11
CA SER A 162 22.98 1.80 -13.89
C SER A 162 23.94 2.70 -14.70
N ARG A 163 25.24 2.37 -14.78
CA ARG A 163 26.16 3.10 -15.67
C ARG A 163 25.98 2.64 -17.12
N PRO A 164 25.85 3.56 -18.09
CA PRO A 164 26.10 3.21 -19.48
C PRO A 164 27.59 2.89 -19.61
N THR A 165 27.93 1.65 -19.96
CA THR A 165 29.26 1.30 -20.43
C THR A 165 29.52 2.15 -21.67
N GLY A 166 30.52 3.03 -21.58
CA GLY A 166 30.99 3.78 -22.74
C GLY A 166 31.38 2.82 -23.85
N ASP A 167 31.12 3.25 -25.08
CA ASP A 167 31.46 2.57 -26.31
C ASP A 167 32.95 2.21 -26.32
N ASP A 168 33.26 0.92 -26.12
CA ASP A 168 34.49 0.31 -26.61
C ASP A 168 34.08 -0.89 -27.47
N ASP A 169 34.49 -0.79 -28.73
CA ASP A 169 34.29 -1.74 -29.80
C ASP A 169 34.95 -3.09 -29.48
N SER A 170 34.33 -4.17 -29.97
CA SER A 170 34.79 -5.58 -30.02
C SER A 170 34.50 -6.51 -28.81
N GLY A 171 33.49 -7.38 -28.99
CA GLY A 171 33.36 -8.66 -28.28
C GLY A 171 31.96 -8.96 -27.72
N SER A 172 31.27 -9.95 -28.28
CA SER A 172 29.93 -10.42 -27.87
C SER A 172 29.76 -10.65 -26.36
N PRO A 173 28.64 -10.24 -25.75
CA PRO A 173 28.36 -10.58 -24.36
C PRO A 173 27.58 -11.91 -24.27
N ALA A 174 28.17 -12.89 -23.59
CA ALA A 174 27.43 -14.03 -23.05
C ALA A 174 26.65 -13.58 -21.80
N ALA A 175 25.35 -13.87 -21.76
CA ALA A 175 24.47 -13.50 -20.65
C ALA A 175 24.86 -14.24 -19.35
N ALA A 176 25.25 -13.50 -18.32
CA ALA A 176 25.52 -14.06 -16.99
C ALA A 176 24.20 -14.32 -16.23
N SER A 177 23.81 -15.59 -16.11
CA SER A 177 22.66 -16.04 -15.31
C SER A 177 23.01 -16.11 -13.82
N THR A 178 22.19 -15.49 -12.97
CA THR A 178 22.38 -15.46 -11.50
C THR A 178 22.13 -16.85 -10.87
N PRO A 179 22.74 -17.15 -9.71
CA PRO A 179 22.64 -18.47 -9.06
C PRO A 179 21.21 -18.93 -8.76
N CYS A 180 20.31 -18.00 -8.44
CA CYS A 180 18.90 -18.29 -8.18
C CYS A 180 18.14 -18.77 -9.42
N MET A 181 18.56 -18.29 -10.60
CA MET A 181 17.92 -18.60 -11.89
C MET A 181 18.38 -19.97 -12.41
N ARG A 182 19.64 -20.34 -12.15
CA ARG A 182 20.13 -21.71 -12.37
C ARG A 182 19.43 -22.74 -11.49
N ALA A 183 19.00 -22.36 -10.29
CA ALA A 183 18.20 -23.23 -9.43
C ALA A 183 16.82 -23.51 -10.03
N LEU A 184 16.10 -22.49 -10.53
CA LEU A 184 14.82 -22.67 -11.20
C LEU A 184 14.92 -23.53 -12.47
N GLN A 185 15.92 -23.28 -13.31
CA GLN A 185 16.15 -24.09 -14.52
C GLN A 185 16.44 -25.55 -14.19
N ARG A 186 17.25 -25.81 -13.15
CA ARG A 186 17.48 -27.18 -12.65
C ARG A 186 16.20 -27.82 -12.12
N LEU A 187 15.37 -27.08 -11.38
CA LEU A 187 14.08 -27.60 -10.88
C LEU A 187 13.10 -27.97 -12.01
N SER A 188 13.10 -27.23 -13.12
CA SER A 188 12.30 -27.57 -14.31
C SER A 188 12.81 -28.85 -14.97
N SER A 189 14.13 -28.97 -15.16
CA SER A 189 14.75 -30.16 -15.75
C SER A 189 14.63 -31.41 -14.85
N ASP A 190 14.71 -31.23 -13.53
CA ASP A 190 14.58 -32.30 -12.54
C ASP A 190 13.13 -32.82 -12.45
N LYS A 191 12.13 -31.94 -12.67
CA LYS A 191 10.71 -32.33 -12.70
C LYS A 191 10.34 -33.10 -13.98
N GLU A 192 10.87 -32.71 -15.13
CA GLU A 192 10.72 -33.47 -16.38
C GLU A 192 11.38 -34.85 -16.28
N THR A 193 12.61 -34.92 -15.74
CA THR A 193 13.30 -36.22 -15.54
C THR A 193 12.61 -37.10 -14.50
N LEU A 194 11.99 -36.54 -13.44
CA LEU A 194 11.19 -37.31 -12.49
C LEU A 194 9.85 -37.77 -13.08
N SER A 195 9.23 -36.99 -13.96
CA SER A 195 8.02 -37.39 -14.70
C SER A 195 8.32 -38.52 -15.69
N ASP A 196 9.45 -38.43 -16.39
CA ASP A 196 9.93 -39.46 -17.31
C ASP A 196 10.38 -40.73 -16.57
N GLN A 197 11.00 -40.59 -15.38
CA GLN A 197 11.33 -41.72 -14.51
C GLN A 197 10.10 -42.36 -13.89
N ALA A 198 9.05 -41.60 -13.54
CA ALA A 198 7.78 -42.14 -13.04
C ALA A 198 7.01 -42.88 -14.14
N MET A 199 7.07 -42.40 -15.39
CA MET A 199 6.54 -43.09 -16.57
C MET A 199 7.35 -44.34 -16.91
N ALA A 200 8.68 -44.32 -16.76
CA ALA A 200 9.54 -45.50 -16.95
C ALA A 200 9.39 -46.55 -15.83
N ALA A 201 9.19 -46.12 -14.58
CA ALA A 201 8.93 -46.99 -13.44
C ALA A 201 7.54 -47.65 -13.52
N SER A 202 6.54 -46.95 -14.08
CA SER A 202 5.21 -47.50 -14.35
C SER A 202 5.21 -48.57 -15.45
N ALA A 203 6.24 -48.62 -16.30
CA ALA A 203 6.41 -49.62 -17.34
C ALA A 203 7.18 -50.89 -16.89
N SER A 204 7.73 -50.92 -15.68
CA SER A 204 8.65 -52.00 -15.23
C SER A 204 8.27 -52.66 -13.90
N SER A 205 6.98 -52.72 -13.53
CA SER A 205 6.54 -53.34 -12.27
C SER A 205 5.63 -54.55 -12.51
N SER A 206 6.23 -55.70 -12.83
CA SER A 206 5.63 -57.02 -12.67
C SER A 206 6.66 -58.05 -12.18
N SER A 207 7.11 -57.95 -10.93
CA SER A 207 7.45 -59.12 -10.11
C SER A 207 7.72 -58.72 -8.66
N ALA A 208 7.25 -59.58 -7.76
CA ALA A 208 7.21 -59.39 -6.32
C ALA A 208 8.58 -59.53 -5.64
N ALA A 209 8.79 -58.77 -4.56
CA ALA A 209 9.33 -59.28 -3.28
C ALA A 209 9.33 -58.16 -2.22
N ASP A 210 8.78 -58.49 -1.05
CA ASP A 210 8.77 -57.66 0.16
C ASP A 210 10.17 -57.40 0.70
N GLY A 211 10.48 -56.11 0.92
CA GLY A 211 11.65 -55.66 1.67
C GLY A 211 11.38 -54.28 2.28
N PRO A 212 11.93 -53.96 3.47
CA PRO A 212 11.63 -52.72 4.19
C PRO A 212 12.29 -51.54 3.48
N VAL A 213 11.47 -50.68 2.88
CA VAL A 213 11.91 -49.46 2.20
C VAL A 213 12.38 -48.46 3.25
N ALA A 214 13.65 -48.08 3.16
CA ALA A 214 14.25 -47.00 3.92
C ALA A 214 13.58 -45.66 3.55
N ASP A 215 13.23 -44.87 4.56
CA ASP A 215 12.69 -43.51 4.43
C ASP A 215 13.62 -42.65 3.56
N LEU A 216 13.20 -42.41 2.32
CA LEU A 216 13.78 -41.40 1.45
C LEU A 216 13.51 -40.01 2.04
N PRO A 217 14.50 -39.10 2.10
CA PRO A 217 14.29 -37.75 2.60
C PRO A 217 13.24 -37.04 1.75
N GLN A 218 12.16 -36.59 2.40
CA GLN A 218 11.12 -35.79 1.76
C GLN A 218 11.72 -34.52 1.11
N PRO A 219 11.23 -34.11 -0.07
CA PRO A 219 11.70 -32.93 -0.79
C PRO A 219 11.21 -31.64 -0.11
N GLN A 220 11.84 -31.22 0.99
CA GLN A 220 11.50 -29.99 1.72
C GLN A 220 12.25 -28.73 1.22
N THR A 221 13.26 -28.88 0.37
CA THR A 221 14.10 -27.75 -0.07
C THR A 221 13.54 -26.96 -1.26
N VAL A 222 12.70 -27.58 -2.09
CA VAL A 222 12.22 -26.97 -3.35
C VAL A 222 11.13 -25.92 -3.11
N THR A 223 10.20 -26.20 -2.20
CA THR A 223 9.07 -25.32 -1.86
C THR A 223 9.52 -23.99 -1.24
N SER A 224 10.61 -23.99 -0.49
CA SER A 224 11.17 -22.78 0.13
C SER A 224 11.73 -21.78 -0.89
N LEU A 225 12.37 -22.27 -1.96
CA LEU A 225 12.96 -21.43 -3.01
C LEU A 225 11.89 -20.73 -3.85
N CYS A 226 10.82 -21.43 -4.21
CA CYS A 226 9.70 -20.86 -4.96
C CYS A 226 9.02 -19.72 -4.20
N SER A 227 8.74 -19.89 -2.90
CA SER A 227 8.12 -18.81 -2.11
C SER A 227 9.00 -17.56 -1.99
N VAL A 228 10.32 -17.74 -1.87
CA VAL A 228 11.27 -16.60 -1.82
C VAL A 228 11.30 -15.86 -3.17
N LEU A 229 11.31 -16.60 -4.27
CA LEU A 229 11.29 -16.03 -5.62
C LEU A 229 9.98 -15.30 -5.92
N ILE A 230 8.83 -15.90 -5.60
CA ILE A 230 7.51 -15.27 -5.75
C ILE A 230 7.44 -13.99 -4.92
N ARG A 231 7.92 -14.03 -3.68
CA ARG A 231 7.99 -12.84 -2.82
C ARG A 231 8.88 -11.74 -3.40
N LYS A 232 10.03 -12.10 -4.00
CA LYS A 232 10.91 -11.14 -4.69
C LYS A 232 10.26 -10.59 -5.94
N ALA A 233 9.62 -11.42 -6.75
CA ALA A 233 8.90 -11.03 -7.96
C ALA A 233 7.74 -10.08 -7.64
N ALA A 234 6.95 -10.39 -6.61
CA ALA A 234 5.89 -9.52 -6.12
C ALA A 234 6.41 -8.13 -5.68
N ARG A 235 7.66 -8.05 -5.21
CA ARG A 235 8.28 -6.83 -4.65
C ARG A 235 9.18 -6.06 -5.62
N SER A 236 9.51 -6.58 -6.79
CA SER A 236 10.43 -5.93 -7.73
C SER A 236 9.92 -6.08 -9.16
N GLU A 237 9.64 -4.95 -9.82
CA GLU A 237 9.21 -4.97 -11.22
C GLU A 237 10.26 -5.64 -12.12
N ALA A 238 11.56 -5.40 -11.91
CA ALA A 238 12.60 -6.06 -12.68
C ALA A 238 12.56 -7.59 -12.49
N THR A 239 12.39 -8.07 -11.24
CA THR A 239 12.28 -9.50 -10.95
C THR A 239 10.98 -10.09 -11.51
N LYS A 240 9.87 -9.34 -11.43
CA LYS A 240 8.59 -9.71 -12.01
C LYS A 240 8.71 -9.94 -13.52
N HIS A 241 9.28 -8.97 -14.25
CA HIS A 241 9.49 -9.11 -15.70
C HIS A 241 10.43 -10.26 -16.03
N ALA A 242 11.48 -10.49 -15.23
CA ALA A 242 12.37 -11.64 -15.42
C ALA A 242 11.65 -12.98 -15.23
N VAL A 243 10.81 -13.11 -14.20
CA VAL A 243 9.99 -14.31 -13.95
C VAL A 243 8.97 -14.50 -15.08
N ILE A 244 8.27 -13.46 -15.49
CA ILE A 244 7.29 -13.51 -16.60
C ILE A 244 7.97 -13.86 -17.93
N ALA A 245 9.12 -13.27 -18.24
CA ALA A 245 9.85 -13.54 -19.47
C ALA A 245 10.29 -15.01 -19.56
N GLN A 246 10.64 -15.63 -18.43
CA GLN A 246 10.98 -17.05 -18.38
C GLN A 246 9.78 -17.99 -18.43
N LEU A 247 8.60 -17.50 -18.06
CA LEU A 247 7.37 -18.31 -18.08
C LEU A 247 6.86 -18.61 -19.48
N ASN A 248 7.17 -17.75 -20.44
CA ASN A 248 6.78 -17.92 -21.84
C ASN A 248 7.32 -19.21 -22.48
N ASP A 249 8.31 -19.87 -21.86
CA ASP A 249 8.97 -21.01 -22.47
C ASP A 249 8.43 -22.40 -22.08
N THR A 250 7.68 -22.63 -20.98
CA THR A 250 6.92 -23.92 -20.80
C THR A 250 6.04 -24.14 -19.54
N ASN A 251 5.99 -23.26 -18.51
CA ASN A 251 5.44 -23.67 -17.21
C ASN A 251 4.54 -22.63 -16.49
N GLU A 252 3.71 -21.89 -17.23
CA GLU A 252 2.79 -20.90 -16.64
C GLU A 252 1.88 -21.49 -15.55
N HIS A 253 1.26 -22.66 -15.80
CA HIS A 253 0.39 -23.33 -14.83
C HIS A 253 1.09 -23.63 -13.49
N VAL A 254 2.36 -24.07 -13.55
CA VAL A 254 3.13 -24.40 -12.33
C VAL A 254 3.39 -23.15 -11.50
N VAL A 255 3.68 -22.01 -12.14
CA VAL A 255 3.87 -20.76 -11.40
C VAL A 255 2.54 -20.22 -10.89
N VAL A 256 1.46 -20.30 -11.66
CA VAL A 256 0.11 -19.94 -11.17
C VAL A 256 -0.23 -20.74 -9.91
N GLU A 257 -0.01 -22.05 -9.92
CA GLU A 257 -0.24 -22.94 -8.77
C GLU A 257 0.62 -22.55 -7.55
N GLU A 258 1.92 -22.30 -7.74
CA GLU A 258 2.82 -21.91 -6.65
C GLU A 258 2.50 -20.51 -6.10
N VAL A 259 2.10 -19.55 -6.95
CA VAL A 259 1.66 -18.22 -6.50
C VAL A 259 0.34 -18.32 -5.74
N ASN A 260 -0.61 -19.13 -6.20
CA ASN A 260 -1.86 -19.38 -5.47
C ASN A 260 -1.58 -19.97 -4.09
N LYS A 261 -0.72 -20.99 -4.00
CA LYS A 261 -0.29 -21.58 -2.72
C LYS A 261 0.35 -20.55 -1.79
N TYR A 262 1.15 -19.64 -2.33
CA TYR A 262 1.73 -18.54 -1.56
C TYR A 262 0.65 -17.56 -1.06
N ILE A 263 -0.33 -17.20 -1.90
CA ILE A 263 -1.45 -16.34 -1.50
C ILE A 263 -2.31 -17.02 -0.43
N ASP A 264 -2.63 -18.30 -0.58
CA ASP A 264 -3.37 -19.07 0.42
C ASP A 264 -2.65 -19.06 1.78
N GLY A 265 -1.33 -19.21 1.76
CA GLY A 265 -0.50 -19.06 2.96
C GLY A 265 -0.61 -17.67 3.59
N LEU A 266 -0.67 -16.60 2.78
CA LEU A 266 -0.88 -15.23 3.28
C LEU A 266 -2.29 -15.04 3.86
N LEU A 267 -3.32 -15.61 3.24
CA LEU A 267 -4.70 -15.53 3.73
C LEU A 267 -4.83 -16.24 5.08
N VAL A 268 -4.26 -17.44 5.22
CA VAL A 268 -4.23 -18.17 6.49
C VAL A 268 -3.46 -17.39 7.55
N ALA A 269 -2.26 -16.92 7.24
CA ALA A 269 -1.41 -16.17 8.18
C ALA A 269 -2.05 -14.88 8.69
N LYS A 270 -3.03 -14.32 7.96
CA LYS A 270 -3.75 -13.09 8.29
C LYS A 270 -5.15 -13.34 8.87
N GLY A 271 -5.54 -14.59 9.08
CA GLY A 271 -6.89 -14.93 9.56
C GLY A 271 -7.99 -14.59 8.57
N LEU A 272 -7.68 -14.53 7.27
CA LEU A 272 -8.64 -14.20 6.21
C LEU A 272 -9.31 -15.42 5.59
N GLN A 273 -8.97 -16.62 6.07
CA GLN A 273 -9.57 -17.87 5.61
C GLN A 273 -11.09 -17.86 5.89
N GLY A 274 -11.89 -18.05 4.85
CA GLY A 274 -13.36 -17.98 4.95
C GLY A 274 -13.93 -16.56 4.94
N ILE A 275 -13.08 -15.53 4.92
CA ILE A 275 -13.49 -14.13 4.67
C ILE A 275 -13.15 -13.71 3.26
N ILE A 276 -11.99 -14.10 2.76
CA ILE A 276 -11.50 -13.79 1.42
C ILE A 276 -11.12 -15.09 0.72
N THR A 277 -11.47 -15.21 -0.55
CA THR A 277 -11.02 -16.27 -1.46
C THR A 277 -10.54 -15.65 -2.76
N ILE A 278 -9.66 -16.35 -3.48
CA ILE A 278 -9.23 -15.94 -4.81
C ILE A 278 -10.26 -16.44 -5.83
N SER A 279 -10.62 -15.62 -6.81
CA SER A 279 -11.44 -16.05 -7.94
C SER A 279 -10.70 -17.09 -8.77
N PRO A 280 -11.33 -18.21 -9.19
CA PRO A 280 -10.73 -19.14 -10.15
C PRO A 280 -10.46 -18.49 -11.51
N GLN A 281 -11.08 -17.33 -11.79
CA GLN A 281 -10.84 -16.55 -13.01
C GLN A 281 -9.59 -15.67 -12.93
N LEU A 282 -8.97 -15.52 -11.75
CA LEU A 282 -7.73 -14.78 -11.57
C LEU A 282 -6.52 -15.63 -11.99
N THR A 283 -6.41 -15.91 -13.29
CA THR A 283 -5.36 -16.80 -13.83
C THR A 283 -4.10 -16.05 -14.26
N SER A 284 -4.18 -14.73 -14.45
CA SER A 284 -3.03 -13.91 -14.84
C SER A 284 -1.95 -13.90 -13.76
N VAL A 285 -0.76 -14.40 -14.09
CA VAL A 285 0.42 -14.37 -13.21
C VAL A 285 0.72 -12.95 -12.72
N ASP A 286 0.57 -11.94 -13.59
CA ASP A 286 0.78 -10.53 -13.24
C ASP A 286 -0.15 -10.09 -12.11
N SER A 287 -1.46 -10.38 -12.26
CA SER A 287 -2.49 -10.03 -11.28
C SER A 287 -2.33 -10.80 -9.98
N LEU A 288 -1.97 -12.09 -10.05
CA LEU A 288 -1.69 -12.91 -8.88
C LEU A 288 -0.47 -12.41 -8.09
N LEU A 289 0.65 -12.10 -8.77
CA LEU A 289 1.83 -11.52 -8.11
C LEU A 289 1.52 -10.17 -7.47
N ARG A 290 0.67 -9.36 -8.11
CA ARG A 290 0.24 -8.07 -7.58
C ARG A 290 -0.70 -8.22 -6.39
N LEU A 291 -1.63 -9.19 -6.41
CA LEU A 291 -2.45 -9.53 -5.26
C LEU A 291 -1.60 -10.03 -4.08
N ALA A 292 -0.63 -10.91 -4.35
CA ALA A 292 0.31 -11.40 -3.35
C ALA A 292 1.10 -10.26 -2.71
N TYR A 293 1.54 -9.26 -3.50
CA TYR A 293 2.16 -8.04 -2.98
C TYR A 293 1.21 -7.27 -2.06
N PHE A 294 -0.02 -7.00 -2.51
CA PHE A 294 -1.00 -6.24 -1.73
C PHE A 294 -1.34 -6.94 -0.41
N LEU A 295 -1.52 -8.26 -0.42
CA LEU A 295 -1.74 -9.01 0.80
C LEU A 295 -0.51 -8.92 1.73
N ASP A 296 0.71 -9.22 1.26
CA ASP A 296 1.93 -9.12 2.08
C ASP A 296 2.13 -7.72 2.71
N LYS A 297 1.72 -6.66 2.00
CA LYS A 297 1.93 -5.24 2.41
C LYS A 297 0.70 -4.52 2.98
N SER A 298 -0.44 -5.20 3.08
CA SER A 298 -1.69 -4.65 3.61
C SER A 298 -1.71 -4.47 5.13
N GLY A 299 -0.73 -4.98 5.87
CA GLY A 299 -0.68 -4.89 7.34
C GLY A 299 -1.47 -5.98 8.06
N ASP A 300 -1.90 -5.69 9.28
CA ASP A 300 -2.58 -6.60 10.22
C ASP A 300 -4.11 -6.61 10.03
N TRP A 301 -4.65 -7.78 9.72
CA TRP A 301 -6.07 -7.98 9.46
C TRP A 301 -6.87 -8.47 10.67
N THR A 302 -6.25 -8.64 11.84
CA THR A 302 -6.87 -9.33 12.98
C THR A 302 -8.23 -8.74 13.40
N GLY A 303 -8.48 -7.45 13.18
CA GLY A 303 -9.79 -6.82 13.43
C GLY A 303 -10.83 -6.89 12.30
N TRP A 304 -10.43 -7.20 11.07
CA TRP A 304 -11.30 -7.02 9.90
C TRP A 304 -12.34 -8.10 9.71
N GLU A 305 -12.09 -9.33 10.14
CA GLU A 305 -13.05 -10.43 10.01
C GLU A 305 -14.44 -10.06 10.59
N PRO A 306 -14.53 -9.62 11.87
CA PRO A 306 -15.79 -9.15 12.45
C PRO A 306 -16.51 -8.11 11.61
N LEU A 307 -15.77 -7.13 11.07
CA LEU A 307 -16.37 -6.07 10.25
C LEU A 307 -16.92 -6.57 8.93
N VAL A 308 -16.15 -7.39 8.23
CA VAL A 308 -16.58 -7.89 6.94
C VAL A 308 -17.85 -8.73 7.10
N ARG A 309 -17.96 -9.52 8.17
CA ARG A 309 -19.18 -10.28 8.50
C ARG A 309 -20.38 -9.36 8.73
N VAL A 310 -20.23 -8.32 9.55
CA VAL A 310 -21.28 -7.32 9.79
C VAL A 310 -21.74 -6.67 8.48
N ALA A 311 -20.80 -6.31 7.61
CA ALA A 311 -21.11 -5.71 6.30
C ALA A 311 -21.92 -6.67 5.43
N VAL A 312 -21.50 -7.94 5.38
CA VAL A 312 -22.18 -8.97 4.60
C VAL A 312 -23.59 -9.22 5.11
N HIS A 313 -23.79 -9.29 6.43
CA HIS A 313 -25.14 -9.40 7.00
C HIS A 313 -26.03 -8.19 6.66
N GLN A 314 -25.45 -7.01 6.48
CA GLN A 314 -26.15 -5.80 6.03
C GLN A 314 -26.37 -5.76 4.51
N GLY A 315 -26.16 -6.87 3.81
CA GLY A 315 -26.38 -7.01 2.38
C GLY A 315 -25.27 -6.42 1.50
N ARG A 316 -24.17 -5.94 2.09
CA ARG A 316 -22.96 -5.58 1.31
C ARG A 316 -22.28 -6.87 0.85
N GLY A 317 -21.42 -6.81 -0.18
CA GLY A 317 -20.71 -8.00 -0.67
C GLY A 317 -21.65 -9.05 -1.27
N GLU A 318 -22.77 -8.62 -1.86
CA GLU A 318 -23.83 -9.50 -2.35
C GLU A 318 -24.41 -10.45 -1.28
N GLY A 319 -24.17 -10.15 0.01
CA GLY A 319 -24.59 -10.99 1.13
C GLY A 319 -23.84 -12.33 1.21
N ARG A 320 -22.63 -12.44 0.65
CA ARG A 320 -21.88 -13.71 0.58
C ARG A 320 -20.48 -13.62 1.16
N LEU A 321 -20.09 -14.69 1.86
CA LEU A 321 -18.73 -14.98 2.28
C LEU A 321 -18.32 -16.38 1.79
N PRO A 322 -17.03 -16.59 1.45
CA PRO A 322 -15.97 -15.58 1.39
C PRO A 322 -16.15 -14.57 0.24
N ILE A 323 -15.59 -13.36 0.39
CA ILE A 323 -15.46 -12.37 -0.68
C ILE A 323 -14.48 -12.92 -1.71
N GLU A 324 -14.92 -13.03 -2.95
CA GLU A 324 -14.11 -13.54 -4.06
C GLU A 324 -13.34 -12.40 -4.75
N LEU A 325 -12.02 -12.37 -4.58
CA LEU A 325 -11.17 -11.36 -5.21
C LEU A 325 -10.83 -11.76 -6.64
N GLY A 326 -11.25 -10.94 -7.60
CA GLY A 326 -10.97 -11.08 -9.02
C GLY A 326 -9.97 -10.05 -9.55
N SER A 327 -9.77 -10.05 -10.87
CA SER A 327 -8.85 -9.10 -11.55
C SER A 327 -9.27 -7.65 -11.36
N ALA A 328 -10.58 -7.39 -11.40
CA ALA A 328 -11.15 -6.07 -11.19
C ALA A 328 -10.82 -5.49 -9.81
N ASP A 329 -10.72 -6.32 -8.77
CA ASP A 329 -10.37 -5.88 -7.41
C ASP A 329 -8.88 -5.50 -7.34
N VAL A 330 -8.01 -6.33 -7.92
CA VAL A 330 -6.56 -6.06 -8.02
C VAL A 330 -6.28 -4.78 -8.82
N GLU A 331 -7.05 -4.54 -9.89
CA GLU A 331 -6.96 -3.32 -10.69
C GLU A 331 -7.46 -2.09 -9.93
N ALA A 332 -8.59 -2.21 -9.22
CA ALA A 332 -9.21 -1.13 -8.45
C ALA A 332 -8.32 -0.61 -7.31
N VAL A 333 -7.43 -1.45 -6.76
CA VAL A 333 -6.43 -1.01 -5.78
C VAL A 333 -5.55 0.12 -6.34
N GLY A 334 -5.33 0.16 -7.65
CA GLY A 334 -4.46 1.13 -8.30
C GLY A 334 -2.98 0.75 -8.22
N SER A 335 -2.09 1.65 -8.65
CA SER A 335 -0.67 1.35 -8.72
C SER A 335 -0.06 1.06 -7.35
N ARG A 336 1.08 0.37 -7.34
CA ARG A 336 1.83 0.10 -6.10
C ARG A 336 2.15 1.37 -5.31
N ALA A 337 2.51 2.46 -6.00
CA ALA A 337 2.77 3.74 -5.35
C ALA A 337 1.50 4.33 -4.67
N VAL A 338 0.33 4.14 -5.26
CA VAL A 338 -0.96 4.54 -4.65
C VAL A 338 -1.23 3.70 -3.40
N PHE A 339 -1.08 2.38 -3.50
CA PHE A 339 -1.28 1.46 -2.38
C PHE A 339 -0.31 1.71 -1.22
N ASP A 340 1.00 1.79 -1.51
CA ASP A 340 2.03 2.05 -0.50
C ASP A 340 1.85 3.44 0.13
N GLY A 341 1.32 4.40 -0.63
CA GLY A 341 0.99 5.74 -0.14
C GLY A 341 -0.30 5.85 0.69
N ARG A 342 -1.04 4.75 0.91
CA ARG A 342 -2.19 4.66 1.82
C ARG A 342 -1.76 4.19 3.20
N CYS A 343 -2.50 4.59 4.23
CA CYS A 343 -2.37 3.99 5.56
C CYS A 343 -2.92 2.56 5.57
N GLU A 344 -2.62 1.80 6.61
CA GLU A 344 -2.91 0.37 6.70
C GLU A 344 -4.38 0.04 6.47
N ALA A 345 -5.27 0.70 7.23
CA ALA A 345 -6.71 0.54 7.10
C ALA A 345 -7.22 0.79 5.67
N LEU A 346 -6.63 1.77 4.96
CA LEU A 346 -7.01 2.06 3.59
C LEU A 346 -6.43 1.07 2.60
N ARG A 347 -5.24 0.50 2.84
CA ARG A 347 -4.71 -0.60 2.02
C ARG A 347 -5.62 -1.82 2.09
N GLN A 348 -6.07 -2.16 3.28
CA GLN A 348 -6.98 -3.28 3.53
C GLN A 348 -8.32 -3.03 2.86
N LEU A 349 -8.90 -1.85 3.10
CA LEU A 349 -10.13 -1.43 2.44
C LEU A 349 -9.99 -1.43 0.91
N SER A 350 -8.84 -1.03 0.35
CA SER A 350 -8.62 -1.03 -1.10
C SER A 350 -8.88 -2.37 -1.77
N LEU A 351 -8.64 -3.48 -1.06
CA LEU A 351 -8.82 -4.82 -1.60
C LEU A 351 -10.29 -5.27 -1.60
N ILE A 352 -11.07 -4.82 -0.62
CA ILE A 352 -12.45 -5.31 -0.42
C ILE A 352 -13.53 -4.24 -0.64
N ALA A 353 -13.17 -2.98 -0.85
CA ALA A 353 -14.11 -1.87 -0.92
C ALA A 353 -15.20 -2.08 -1.98
N ARG A 354 -14.81 -2.56 -3.16
CA ARG A 354 -15.75 -2.84 -4.26
C ARG A 354 -16.82 -3.83 -3.85
N HIS A 355 -16.43 -4.91 -3.16
CA HIS A 355 -17.38 -5.89 -2.63
C HIS A 355 -18.25 -5.28 -1.54
N LEU A 356 -17.72 -4.40 -0.71
CA LEU A 356 -18.50 -3.71 0.33
C LEU A 356 -19.45 -2.62 -0.19
N ASP A 357 -19.61 -2.48 -1.51
CA ASP A 357 -20.32 -1.36 -2.16
C ASP A 357 -19.76 0.00 -1.71
N MET A 358 -18.43 0.08 -1.69
CA MET A 358 -17.67 1.27 -1.33
C MET A 358 -16.68 1.58 -2.46
N THR A 359 -16.70 2.82 -2.97
CA THR A 359 -15.71 3.27 -3.95
C THR A 359 -14.57 3.98 -3.22
N LEU A 360 -13.38 3.39 -3.18
CA LEU A 360 -12.17 4.05 -2.66
C LEU A 360 -11.31 4.55 -3.83
N GLU A 361 -11.30 5.85 -4.06
CA GLU A 361 -10.57 6.49 -5.16
C GLU A 361 -9.51 7.46 -4.63
N ARG A 362 -8.36 7.52 -5.30
CA ARG A 362 -7.35 8.56 -5.05
C ARG A 362 -7.44 9.58 -6.17
N VAL A 363 -7.85 10.80 -5.84
CA VAL A 363 -7.94 11.88 -6.82
C VAL A 363 -6.66 12.71 -6.76
N SER A 364 -6.00 12.83 -7.90
CA SER A 364 -4.78 13.62 -8.08
C SER A 364 -4.93 14.98 -7.39
N ASN A 365 -4.03 15.26 -6.43
CA ASN A 365 -3.96 16.49 -5.62
C ASN A 365 -5.04 16.72 -4.54
N SER A 366 -6.17 15.99 -4.53
CA SER A 366 -7.25 16.24 -3.55
C SER A 366 -7.32 15.24 -2.39
N GLY A 367 -6.58 14.12 -2.50
CA GLY A 367 -6.47 13.09 -1.47
C GLY A 367 -7.27 11.83 -1.81
N GLU A 368 -7.63 11.08 -0.79
CA GLU A 368 -8.50 9.90 -0.91
C GLU A 368 -9.96 10.34 -0.88
N ARG A 369 -10.83 9.58 -1.55
CA ARG A 369 -12.28 9.69 -1.44
C ARG A 369 -12.88 8.31 -1.23
N LEU A 370 -13.93 8.26 -0.41
CA LEU A 370 -14.65 7.03 -0.08
C LEU A 370 -16.14 7.23 -0.39
N GLY A 371 -16.73 6.43 -1.26
CA GLY A 371 -18.10 6.63 -1.75
C GLY A 371 -18.30 8.02 -2.40
N GLY A 372 -17.29 8.51 -3.12
CA GLY A 372 -17.32 9.82 -3.80
C GLY A 372 -17.06 11.05 -2.90
N ASN A 373 -17.07 10.89 -1.57
CA ASN A 373 -16.81 11.98 -0.64
C ASN A 373 -15.35 12.02 -0.19
N ARG A 374 -14.87 13.22 0.12
CA ARG A 374 -13.47 13.44 0.50
C ARG A 374 -13.14 12.82 1.85
N LEU A 375 -12.11 11.98 1.86
CA LEU A 375 -11.53 11.40 3.05
C LEU A 375 -10.23 12.14 3.41
N THR A 376 -10.33 13.00 4.42
CA THR A 376 -9.19 13.74 4.97
C THR A 376 -8.49 12.88 6.00
N ILE A 377 -7.36 12.31 5.63
CA ILE A 377 -6.48 11.61 6.58
C ILE A 377 -5.78 12.66 7.44
N ARG A 378 -6.12 12.71 8.73
CA ARG A 378 -5.53 13.67 9.66
C ARG A 378 -4.17 13.14 10.10
N THR A 379 -3.14 13.96 10.03
CA THR A 379 -1.86 13.68 10.68
C THR A 379 -1.92 14.18 12.12
N ARG A 380 -0.95 13.78 12.96
CA ARG A 380 -0.84 14.30 14.33
C ARG A 380 -0.86 15.84 14.39
N HIS A 381 -0.29 16.48 13.37
CA HIS A 381 -0.20 17.93 13.28
C HIS A 381 -1.49 18.57 12.78
N THR A 382 -2.22 17.94 11.86
CA THR A 382 -3.46 18.48 11.28
C THR A 382 -4.72 18.11 12.07
N LEU A 383 -4.59 17.29 13.11
CA LEU A 383 -5.64 17.10 14.12
C LEU A 383 -5.89 18.43 14.87
N PRO A 384 -7.14 18.93 14.91
CA PRO A 384 -7.48 20.15 15.63
C PRO A 384 -7.06 20.09 17.11
N ARG A 385 -6.72 21.23 17.70
CA ARG A 385 -6.26 21.31 19.10
C ARG A 385 -7.41 21.40 20.12
N GLY A 386 -8.67 21.36 19.68
CA GLY A 386 -9.86 21.44 20.55
C GLY A 386 -10.03 20.23 21.47
N SER A 387 -10.77 20.39 22.57
CA SER A 387 -10.93 19.41 23.67
C SER A 387 -11.25 17.99 23.17
N LEU A 388 -12.16 17.83 22.21
CA LEU A 388 -12.53 16.52 21.67
C LEU A 388 -11.47 15.91 20.73
N PHE A 389 -10.69 16.72 20.02
CA PHE A 389 -9.61 16.24 19.14
C PHE A 389 -8.29 15.99 19.85
N SER A 390 -8.09 16.60 21.02
CA SER A 390 -6.95 16.30 21.90
C SER A 390 -6.84 14.81 22.21
N LEU A 391 -8.00 14.11 22.29
CA LEU A 391 -8.08 12.67 22.46
C LEU A 391 -7.44 11.89 21.31
N PHE A 392 -7.62 12.34 20.07
CA PHE A 392 -6.97 11.71 18.91
C PHE A 392 -5.50 12.08 18.81
N ARG A 393 -5.13 13.30 19.22
CA ARG A 393 -3.75 13.81 19.11
C ARG A 393 -2.78 13.08 20.04
N ASN A 394 -3.24 12.69 21.23
CA ASN A 394 -2.44 11.96 22.21
C ASN A 394 -2.24 10.48 21.87
N ARG A 395 -2.97 9.98 20.86
CA ARG A 395 -3.14 8.57 20.51
C ARG A 395 -2.96 8.34 19.02
N PHE A 396 -2.30 9.28 18.39
CA PHE A 396 -2.14 9.29 16.96
C PHE A 396 -1.30 8.06 16.58
N ASP A 397 -1.95 7.07 15.96
CA ASP A 397 -1.28 5.99 15.28
C ASP A 397 -0.95 6.45 13.87
N LEU A 398 0.33 6.38 13.51
CA LEU A 398 0.79 6.74 12.17
C LEU A 398 0.35 5.71 11.13
N ASN A 399 0.23 4.44 11.50
CA ASN A 399 -0.21 3.36 10.62
C ASN A 399 -1.73 3.38 10.44
N ASN A 400 -2.44 3.94 11.42
CA ASN A 400 -3.89 4.05 11.45
C ASN A 400 -4.37 5.45 11.85
N PRO A 401 -4.06 6.47 11.03
CA PRO A 401 -4.39 7.85 11.32
C PRO A 401 -5.91 8.04 11.37
N ALA A 402 -6.36 8.94 12.23
CA ALA A 402 -7.77 9.34 12.26
C ALA A 402 -8.16 9.93 10.90
N CYS A 403 -9.29 9.46 10.36
CA CYS A 403 -9.83 9.98 9.11
C CYS A 403 -11.05 10.85 9.38
N GLU A 404 -11.10 12.00 8.73
CA GLU A 404 -12.27 12.86 8.69
C GLU A 404 -12.87 12.77 7.29
N TYR A 405 -14.06 12.23 7.23
CA TYR A 405 -14.88 12.28 6.04
C TYR A 405 -15.63 13.61 6.06
N ALA A 406 -15.35 14.45 5.07
CA ALA A 406 -16.19 15.61 4.87
C ALA A 406 -17.46 15.12 4.17
N GLU A 407 -18.52 14.90 4.94
CA GLU A 407 -19.87 14.93 4.36
C GLU A 407 -20.03 16.34 3.78
N ASP A 408 -19.99 16.46 2.45
CA ASP A 408 -20.52 17.65 1.83
C ASP A 408 -21.96 17.75 2.34
N ARG A 409 -22.24 18.80 3.13
CA ARG A 409 -23.39 18.95 4.04
C ARG A 409 -24.78 18.78 3.38
N LEU A 410 -24.84 18.43 2.11
CA LEU A 410 -26.04 18.26 1.31
C LEU A 410 -26.46 16.81 1.09
N LYS A 411 -25.65 15.79 1.41
CA LYS A 411 -26.05 14.37 1.25
C LYS A 411 -25.49 13.50 2.38
N GLY A 412 -26.26 13.39 3.48
CA GLY A 412 -25.91 12.55 4.63
C GLY A 412 -25.84 11.06 4.25
N TYR A 413 -24.80 10.37 4.75
CA TYR A 413 -24.67 8.96 5.15
C TYR A 413 -23.16 8.61 5.38
N PRO A 414 -22.80 7.61 6.23
CA PRO A 414 -21.74 7.72 7.26
C PRO A 414 -20.31 7.14 6.99
N LEU A 415 -19.33 7.57 7.82
CA LEU A 415 -17.84 7.35 7.86
C LEU A 415 -17.26 5.98 8.38
N MET A 416 -15.91 5.84 8.51
CA MET A 416 -15.10 4.73 9.14
C MET A 416 -13.82 5.25 9.91
N THR A 417 -13.38 4.65 11.04
CA THR A 417 -12.06 4.89 11.75
C THR A 417 -11.68 3.71 12.68
N ILE A 418 -10.39 3.35 12.89
CA ILE A 418 -9.89 2.17 13.67
C ILE A 418 -8.88 2.58 14.81
N ARG A 419 -8.73 1.86 15.96
CA ARG A 419 -7.79 2.21 17.10
C ARG A 419 -7.03 1.03 17.83
N PRO A 420 -5.69 1.14 18.16
CA PRO A 420 -4.83 0.15 18.90
C PRO A 420 -4.59 0.34 20.46
N PRO A 421 -3.95 -0.61 21.22
CA PRO A 421 -3.77 -0.62 22.70
C PRO A 421 -2.87 0.47 23.27
N GLU A 422 -1.72 0.65 22.64
CA GLU A 422 -0.64 1.50 23.13
C GLU A 422 -1.05 2.97 23.01
N THR A 423 -2.11 3.21 22.24
CA THR A 423 -2.78 4.48 22.03
C THR A 423 -3.82 4.78 23.11
N LEU A 424 -3.88 4.05 24.23
CA LEU A 424 -4.75 4.39 25.36
C LEU A 424 -3.99 5.16 26.48
N PRO A 425 -4.48 6.30 27.01
CA PRO A 425 -3.89 7.03 28.15
C PRO A 425 -3.72 6.18 29.42
N ALA A 426 -2.77 6.50 30.31
CA ALA A 426 -2.45 5.68 31.50
C ALA A 426 -3.64 5.45 32.43
N ASN A 427 -4.56 6.42 32.43
CA ASN A 427 -5.82 6.49 33.17
C ASN A 427 -7.05 6.25 32.28
N HIS A 428 -6.85 5.71 31.08
CA HIS A 428 -7.91 5.40 30.15
C HIS A 428 -8.64 4.12 30.55
N PRO A 429 -9.98 4.08 30.51
CA PRO A 429 -10.71 2.94 31.06
C PRO A 429 -10.42 1.57 30.42
N PHE A 430 -9.78 1.48 29.24
CA PHE A 430 -9.30 0.18 28.66
C PHE A 430 -7.83 -0.02 28.52
N ARG A 431 -7.02 0.89 29.04
CA ARG A 431 -5.59 0.64 28.89
C ARG A 431 -5.19 -0.67 29.58
N ASN A 432 -5.83 -0.99 30.70
CA ASN A 432 -5.47 -2.14 31.53
C ASN A 432 -6.20 -3.44 31.14
N GLY A 433 -6.78 -3.53 29.94
CA GLY A 433 -7.51 -4.73 29.47
C GLY A 433 -7.75 -4.75 27.97
N TYR A 434 -6.93 -4.05 27.19
CA TYR A 434 -7.06 -4.00 25.73
C TYR A 434 -6.66 -5.35 25.10
N ASP A 435 -7.43 -5.81 24.12
CA ASP A 435 -7.15 -7.00 23.30
C ASP A 435 -6.76 -6.61 21.85
N PRO A 436 -5.51 -6.88 21.41
CA PRO A 436 -5.05 -6.72 20.02
C PRO A 436 -5.91 -7.43 18.97
N ALA A 437 -6.64 -8.48 19.36
CA ALA A 437 -7.56 -9.14 18.45
C ALA A 437 -8.82 -8.32 18.13
N ASN A 438 -9.00 -7.14 18.74
CA ASN A 438 -10.25 -6.39 18.62
C ASN A 438 -10.11 -4.84 18.67
N PRO A 439 -9.86 -4.17 17.53
CA PRO A 439 -9.77 -2.71 17.46
C PRO A 439 -11.16 -2.02 17.33
N VAL A 440 -11.27 -0.77 17.81
CA VAL A 440 -12.52 0.02 17.81
C VAL A 440 -12.79 0.61 16.42
N MET A 441 -13.92 0.27 15.75
CA MET A 441 -14.19 0.54 14.33
C MET A 441 -15.61 0.98 13.96
N ARG A 442 -15.76 1.90 12.99
CA ARG A 442 -17.07 2.46 12.55
C ARG A 442 -17.77 1.75 11.39
N PHE A 443 -19.08 1.54 11.52
CA PHE A 443 -19.98 0.90 10.56
C PHE A 443 -21.06 1.85 10.00
N GLY A 444 -21.44 1.67 8.73
CA GLY A 444 -22.60 2.31 8.11
C GLY A 444 -23.41 1.27 7.35
N GLY A 445 -24.51 0.80 7.93
CA GLY A 445 -25.34 -0.26 7.37
C GLY A 445 -26.57 0.23 6.64
N LEU A 446 -27.02 -0.57 5.67
CA LEU A 446 -28.40 -0.57 5.18
C LEU A 446 -29.20 -1.43 6.16
N SER A 447 -30.13 -0.82 6.89
CA SER A 447 -30.98 -1.54 7.84
C SER A 447 -32.19 -2.14 7.13
N VAL A 448 -32.51 -3.40 7.44
CA VAL A 448 -33.75 -4.06 6.98
C VAL A 448 -34.93 -3.65 7.85
N ALA A 449 -34.67 -3.27 9.11
CA ALA A 449 -35.66 -2.73 10.03
C ALA A 449 -34.99 -1.83 11.08
N ASP A 450 -35.28 -0.54 11.05
CA ASP A 450 -34.92 0.40 12.11
C ASP A 450 -36.10 0.58 13.04
N HIS A 451 -35.88 0.36 14.34
CA HIS A 451 -36.80 0.80 15.37
C HIS A 451 -36.08 1.81 16.24
N LEU A 452 -36.54 3.07 16.19
CA LEU A 452 -36.20 4.04 17.22
C LEU A 452 -36.76 3.50 18.52
N VAL A 453 -35.88 3.00 19.37
CA VAL A 453 -36.33 2.29 20.57
C VAL A 453 -36.67 3.31 21.64
N VAL A 454 -35.80 4.29 21.86
CA VAL A 454 -35.97 5.26 22.94
C VAL A 454 -35.30 6.59 22.62
N CYS A 455 -36.02 7.70 22.88
CA CYS A 455 -35.45 9.05 23.00
C CYS A 455 -35.53 9.53 24.45
N ALA A 456 -34.44 10.05 25.00
CA ALA A 456 -34.36 10.62 26.34
C ALA A 456 -33.82 12.04 26.29
N TYR A 457 -34.67 12.99 26.68
CA TYR A 457 -34.24 14.36 26.98
C TYR A 457 -33.79 14.43 28.43
N GLN A 458 -32.68 15.12 28.69
CA GLN A 458 -32.16 15.29 30.05
C GLN A 458 -33.22 15.85 31.01
N LEU A 459 -34.07 16.75 30.53
CA LEU A 459 -35.16 17.36 31.31
C LEU A 459 -36.28 16.37 31.68
N ASN A 460 -36.49 15.33 30.88
CA ASN A 460 -37.62 14.40 31.06
C ASN A 460 -37.20 13.11 31.80
N ASN A 461 -35.96 12.64 31.59
CA ASN A 461 -35.47 11.42 32.19
C ASN A 461 -33.94 11.46 32.35
N ALA A 462 -33.46 12.19 33.35
CA ALA A 462 -32.04 12.39 33.62
C ALA A 462 -31.27 11.07 33.83
N THR A 463 -31.86 10.10 34.55
CA THR A 463 -31.24 8.79 34.78
C THR A 463 -30.95 8.06 33.46
N ARG A 464 -31.94 8.01 32.57
CA ARG A 464 -31.78 7.38 31.26
C ARG A 464 -30.80 8.14 30.37
N PHE A 465 -30.90 9.48 30.33
CA PHE A 465 -29.97 10.33 29.60
C PHE A 465 -28.52 10.07 30.04
N ASN A 466 -28.25 10.15 31.35
CA ASN A 466 -26.91 9.95 31.91
C ASN A 466 -26.37 8.54 31.61
N ARG A 467 -27.23 7.51 31.62
CA ARG A 467 -26.80 6.14 31.29
C ARG A 467 -26.52 5.96 29.80
N LEU A 468 -27.32 6.55 28.90
CA LEU A 468 -27.05 6.52 27.46
C LEU A 468 -25.78 7.32 27.12
N GLU A 469 -25.58 8.49 27.72
CA GLU A 469 -24.34 9.25 27.62
C GLU A 469 -23.15 8.42 28.14
N GLN A 470 -23.33 7.76 29.28
CA GLN A 470 -22.33 6.84 29.82
C GLN A 470 -22.03 5.73 28.83
N LEU A 471 -23.02 5.09 28.18
CA LEU A 471 -22.75 4.04 27.17
C LEU A 471 -22.08 4.60 25.91
N ALA A 472 -22.47 5.80 25.44
CA ALA A 472 -21.87 6.49 24.30
C ALA A 472 -20.42 6.92 24.55
N THR A 473 -20.01 7.07 25.82
CA THR A 473 -18.66 7.48 26.22
C THR A 473 -17.87 6.38 26.93
N GLN A 474 -18.54 5.33 27.43
CA GLN A 474 -18.02 4.06 27.95
C GLN A 474 -17.53 3.30 26.76
N GLN A 475 -16.44 3.73 26.20
CA GLN A 475 -15.32 2.89 26.32
C GLN A 475 -15.59 1.30 26.03
N PRO A 476 -14.99 0.67 24.99
CA PRO A 476 -15.01 -0.80 24.68
C PRO A 476 -14.14 -1.77 25.53
N PRO A 477 -14.56 -3.03 25.81
CA PRO A 477 -15.78 -3.64 25.33
C PRO A 477 -17.00 -3.17 26.14
N ILE A 478 -18.11 -2.99 25.45
CA ILE A 478 -19.41 -2.66 26.07
C ILE A 478 -20.23 -3.92 25.99
N TRP A 479 -20.69 -4.43 27.13
CA TRP A 479 -21.40 -5.72 27.21
C TRP A 479 -20.61 -6.93 26.68
N GLY A 480 -19.27 -6.87 26.72
CA GLY A 480 -18.42 -7.89 26.08
C GLY A 480 -18.45 -7.85 24.55
N CYS A 481 -19.12 -6.86 23.95
CA CYS A 481 -19.08 -6.63 22.51
C CYS A 481 -17.78 -5.92 22.14
N HIS A 482 -17.21 -6.42 21.06
CA HIS A 482 -15.86 -6.14 20.63
C HIS A 482 -15.87 -5.23 19.39
N THR A 483 -16.80 -5.47 18.47
CA THR A 483 -17.03 -4.66 17.28
C THR A 483 -17.81 -3.38 17.62
N ILE A 484 -17.09 -2.28 17.88
CA ILE A 484 -17.68 -1.00 18.32
C ILE A 484 -17.19 0.17 17.49
N SER A 485 -18.13 0.99 17.03
CA SER A 485 -17.96 2.26 16.33
C SER A 485 -18.02 3.45 17.27
N THR A 486 -17.24 4.49 17.02
CA THR A 486 -17.49 5.80 17.64
C THR A 486 -17.27 6.92 16.63
N ARG A 487 -18.28 7.77 16.49
CA ARG A 487 -18.31 8.99 15.69
C ARG A 487 -18.42 10.19 16.64
N HIS A 488 -17.64 11.22 16.38
CA HIS A 488 -17.73 12.50 17.11
C HIS A 488 -18.10 13.61 16.14
N TRP A 489 -19.08 14.43 16.53
CA TRP A 489 -19.59 15.56 15.75
C TRP A 489 -19.07 16.84 16.38
N THR A 490 -17.93 17.31 15.89
CA THR A 490 -17.17 18.37 16.57
C THR A 490 -17.85 19.72 16.56
N ALA A 491 -18.65 20.02 15.53
CA ALA A 491 -19.48 21.22 15.51
C ALA A 491 -20.65 21.16 16.50
N ALA A 492 -21.15 19.96 16.82
CA ALA A 492 -22.35 19.74 17.61
C ALA A 492 -22.08 19.27 19.06
N GLY A 493 -20.82 18.96 19.40
CA GLY A 493 -20.49 18.30 20.67
C GLY A 493 -21.03 16.87 20.79
N GLY A 494 -21.59 16.31 19.71
CA GLY A 494 -22.27 15.03 19.72
C GLY A 494 -21.31 13.83 19.67
N VAL A 495 -21.71 12.75 20.32
CA VAL A 495 -21.09 11.42 20.23
C VAL A 495 -22.13 10.45 19.71
N ASP A 496 -21.73 9.64 18.76
CA ASP A 496 -22.52 8.58 18.16
C ASP A 496 -21.71 7.29 18.25
N ARG A 497 -22.32 6.23 18.75
CA ARG A 497 -21.65 4.96 19.01
C ARG A 497 -22.51 3.81 18.53
N THR A 498 -21.94 2.97 17.67
CA THR A 498 -22.57 1.71 17.23
C THR A 498 -21.90 0.55 17.94
N ILE A 499 -22.69 -0.36 18.51
CA ILE A 499 -22.21 -1.55 19.22
C ILE A 499 -22.87 -2.76 18.56
N VAL A 500 -22.08 -3.63 17.94
CA VAL A 500 -22.61 -4.85 17.33
C VAL A 500 -22.83 -5.88 18.43
N LEU A 501 -24.08 -6.29 18.59
CA LEU A 501 -24.52 -7.27 19.59
C LEU A 501 -24.50 -8.70 19.02
N HIS A 502 -24.70 -8.84 17.71
CA HIS A 502 -24.67 -10.10 16.97
C HIS A 502 -24.35 -9.84 15.49
N GLY A 503 -23.86 -10.85 14.77
CA GLY A 503 -23.45 -10.76 13.36
C GLY A 503 -21.94 -10.71 13.11
N ASP A 504 -21.11 -10.59 14.14
CA ASP A 504 -19.66 -10.47 13.99
C ASP A 504 -18.88 -11.80 14.13
N ARG A 505 -19.57 -12.93 14.26
CA ARG A 505 -18.98 -14.28 14.39
C ARG A 505 -19.42 -15.20 13.26
N PRO A 506 -18.64 -16.26 12.92
CA PRO A 506 -18.92 -17.10 11.74
C PRO A 506 -20.27 -17.82 11.71
N HIS A 507 -20.85 -18.12 12.87
CA HIS A 507 -22.12 -18.88 12.99
C HIS A 507 -23.34 -17.98 13.21
N HIS A 508 -23.14 -16.66 13.33
CA HIS A 508 -24.24 -15.72 13.43
C HIS A 508 -25.00 -15.71 12.11
N LYS A 509 -26.33 -15.73 12.17
CA LYS A 509 -27.21 -15.84 10.98
C LYS A 509 -27.80 -14.51 10.54
N PHE A 510 -27.74 -13.52 11.42
CA PHE A 510 -28.21 -12.16 11.21
C PHE A 510 -27.28 -11.22 11.98
N GLU A 511 -27.46 -9.93 11.77
CA GLU A 511 -26.74 -8.89 12.48
C GLU A 511 -27.72 -8.09 13.31
N THR A 512 -27.30 -7.72 14.52
CA THR A 512 -27.99 -6.71 15.30
C THR A 512 -26.99 -5.82 16.00
N HIS A 513 -27.25 -4.53 15.95
CA HIS A 513 -26.45 -3.52 16.61
C HIS A 513 -27.35 -2.47 17.24
N ILE A 514 -26.81 -1.80 18.25
CA ILE A 514 -27.42 -0.63 18.84
C ILE A 514 -26.56 0.60 18.55
N THR A 515 -27.20 1.64 18.06
CA THR A 515 -26.60 2.95 17.85
C THR A 515 -27.08 3.89 18.94
N ILE A 516 -26.14 4.43 19.72
CA ILE A 516 -26.38 5.36 20.81
C ILE A 516 -25.85 6.72 20.41
N TYR A 517 -26.74 7.69 20.36
CA TYR A 517 -26.44 9.08 20.07
C TYR A 517 -26.60 9.91 21.34
N SER A 518 -25.68 10.84 21.57
CA SER A 518 -25.73 11.80 22.68
C SER A 518 -25.20 13.15 22.21
N THR A 519 -25.97 14.21 22.39
CA THR A 519 -25.52 15.60 22.22
C THR A 519 -25.17 16.21 23.56
N ILE A 520 -24.00 16.84 23.63
CA ILE A 520 -23.51 17.53 24.82
C ILE A 520 -23.21 18.99 24.44
N ASP A 521 -23.66 19.93 25.26
CA ASP A 521 -23.20 21.32 25.32
C ASP A 521 -23.47 22.20 24.10
N GLN A 522 -24.67 22.09 23.50
CA GLN A 522 -25.16 23.14 22.60
C GLN A 522 -26.06 24.10 23.38
N PRO A 523 -25.67 25.36 23.64
CA PRO A 523 -26.47 26.30 24.43
C PRO A 523 -27.86 26.60 23.84
N GLN A 524 -28.12 26.19 22.59
CA GLN A 524 -29.39 26.37 21.89
C GLN A 524 -30.16 25.07 21.64
N HIS A 525 -29.60 23.90 21.96
CA HIS A 525 -30.27 22.61 21.76
C HIS A 525 -30.39 21.87 23.08
N LEU A 526 -31.55 21.21 23.28
CA LEU A 526 -31.74 20.34 24.43
C LEU A 526 -30.75 19.19 24.36
N ASN A 527 -30.04 18.93 25.46
CA ASN A 527 -29.23 17.73 25.61
C ASN A 527 -30.14 16.52 25.43
N GLU A 528 -29.91 15.77 24.36
CA GLU A 528 -30.67 14.59 24.00
C GLU A 528 -29.74 13.39 23.87
N ALA A 529 -30.20 12.25 24.38
CA ALA A 529 -29.57 10.98 24.14
C ALA A 529 -30.64 9.99 23.68
N HIS A 530 -30.37 9.26 22.61
CA HIS A 530 -31.31 8.26 22.09
C HIS A 530 -30.56 7.02 21.64
N ALA A 531 -31.28 5.90 21.65
CA ALA A 531 -30.77 4.63 21.21
C ALA A 531 -31.68 4.04 20.12
N VAL A 532 -31.04 3.54 19.06
CA VAL A 532 -31.69 2.88 17.93
C VAL A 532 -31.15 1.46 17.85
N LEU A 533 -32.03 0.47 17.90
CA LEU A 533 -31.69 -0.94 17.71
C LEU A 533 -32.03 -1.32 16.29
N CYS A 534 -31.04 -1.86 15.59
CA CYS A 534 -31.14 -2.29 14.21
C CYS A 534 -30.93 -3.80 14.15
N THR A 535 -31.64 -4.47 13.24
CA THR A 535 -31.48 -5.91 13.01
C THR A 535 -31.72 -6.30 11.57
N THR A 536 -31.02 -7.34 11.11
CA THR A 536 -31.26 -8.00 9.82
C THR A 536 -32.03 -9.30 9.96
N GLU A 537 -32.51 -9.64 11.17
CA GLU A 537 -33.43 -10.75 11.39
C GLU A 537 -34.70 -10.58 10.56
N VAL A 538 -35.11 -11.62 9.83
CA VAL A 538 -36.34 -11.60 9.05
C VAL A 538 -37.55 -11.53 9.99
N PRO A 539 -38.46 -10.55 9.82
CA PRO A 539 -39.60 -10.40 10.72
C PRO A 539 -40.55 -11.60 10.62
N VAL A 540 -41.01 -12.09 11.78
CA VAL A 540 -42.00 -13.17 11.87
C VAL A 540 -43.39 -12.65 11.46
N PRO A 541 -44.06 -13.24 10.44
CA PRO A 541 -45.39 -12.84 10.03
C PRO A 541 -46.42 -12.93 11.16
N GLY A 542 -47.35 -11.97 11.21
CA GLY A 542 -48.44 -11.96 12.20
C GLY A 542 -48.05 -11.52 13.62
N ARG A 543 -46.80 -11.11 13.84
CA ARG A 543 -46.36 -10.49 15.10
C ARG A 543 -46.20 -8.98 14.94
N GLU A 544 -46.23 -8.25 16.05
CA GLU A 544 -46.10 -6.78 16.08
C GLU A 544 -44.93 -6.34 16.99
N GLY A 545 -44.41 -5.14 16.73
CA GLY A 545 -43.31 -4.55 17.50
C GLY A 545 -42.07 -5.46 17.63
N ALA A 546 -41.47 -5.49 18.81
CA ALA A 546 -40.30 -6.31 19.10
C ALA A 546 -40.55 -7.83 18.96
N ALA A 547 -41.81 -8.28 19.11
CA ALA A 547 -42.14 -9.70 18.98
C ALA A 547 -41.94 -10.24 17.55
N ARG A 548 -41.83 -9.35 16.55
CA ARG A 548 -41.45 -9.67 15.16
C ARG A 548 -40.03 -10.21 15.04
N PHE A 549 -39.15 -9.91 15.98
CA PHE A 549 -37.71 -10.21 15.93
C PHE A 549 -37.28 -11.00 17.19
N PRO A 550 -37.80 -12.22 17.39
CA PRO A 550 -37.59 -12.97 18.63
C PRO A 550 -36.11 -13.31 18.90
N GLN A 551 -35.29 -13.55 17.86
CA GLN A 551 -33.87 -13.85 18.05
C GLN A 551 -33.10 -12.60 18.49
N THR A 552 -33.40 -11.45 17.90
CA THR A 552 -32.84 -10.15 18.28
C THR A 552 -33.17 -9.82 19.73
N VAL A 553 -34.43 -10.01 20.15
CA VAL A 553 -34.82 -9.79 21.56
C VAL A 553 -34.07 -10.73 22.51
N ALA A 554 -33.86 -11.99 22.13
CA ALA A 554 -33.10 -12.94 22.93
C ALA A 554 -31.63 -12.49 23.07
N VAL A 555 -30.97 -12.12 21.96
CA VAL A 555 -29.60 -11.60 21.96
C VAL A 555 -29.48 -10.36 22.83
N VAL A 556 -30.37 -9.38 22.67
CA VAL A 556 -30.35 -8.14 23.45
C VAL A 556 -30.45 -8.44 24.95
N ARG A 557 -31.33 -9.37 25.34
CA ARG A 557 -31.48 -9.85 26.73
C ARG A 557 -30.24 -10.49 27.29
N GLU A 558 -29.60 -11.33 26.49
CA GLU A 558 -28.39 -12.03 26.88
C GLU A 558 -27.19 -11.08 27.01
N VAL A 559 -27.01 -10.17 26.05
CA VAL A 559 -25.82 -9.32 25.94
C VAL A 559 -25.90 -8.13 26.90
N MET A 560 -26.98 -7.36 26.85
CA MET A 560 -27.05 -6.06 27.56
C MET A 560 -27.38 -6.20 29.05
N GLY A 561 -28.02 -7.30 29.46
CA GLY A 561 -28.52 -7.49 30.82
C GLY A 561 -29.78 -6.64 31.12
N ALA A 562 -30.49 -6.98 32.20
CA ALA A 562 -31.82 -6.43 32.49
C ALA A 562 -31.83 -4.90 32.65
N ASP A 563 -30.85 -4.34 33.35
CA ASP A 563 -30.80 -2.91 33.68
C ASP A 563 -30.61 -2.03 32.44
N ASP A 564 -29.66 -2.39 31.56
CA ASP A 564 -29.36 -1.59 30.38
C ASP A 564 -30.43 -1.71 29.29
N ILE A 565 -31.15 -2.83 29.23
CA ILE A 565 -32.28 -2.99 28.31
C ILE A 565 -33.41 -2.06 28.70
N GLN A 566 -33.73 -1.96 30.00
CA GLN A 566 -34.78 -1.04 30.44
C GLN A 566 -34.44 0.42 30.12
N VAL A 567 -33.16 0.77 30.22
CA VAL A 567 -32.66 2.10 29.89
C VAL A 567 -32.70 2.35 28.38
N ALA A 568 -32.10 1.47 27.58
CA ALA A 568 -31.86 1.67 26.16
C ALA A 568 -33.05 1.32 25.28
N CYS A 569 -33.91 0.41 25.72
CA CYS A 569 -35.06 -0.09 24.97
C CYS A 569 -36.42 0.26 25.59
N GLY A 570 -36.46 0.71 26.84
CA GLY A 570 -37.73 0.93 27.54
C GLY A 570 -38.38 -0.36 28.01
N ASN A 571 -39.63 -0.25 28.48
CA ASN A 571 -40.45 -1.40 28.89
C ASN A 571 -41.29 -1.93 27.74
#